data_AF-A0A401MWJ3-F1
#
_entry.id   AF-A0A401MWJ3-F1
#
_cell.length_a   1.000
_cell.length_b   1.000
_cell.length_c   1.000
_cell.angle_alpha   90.00
_cell.angle_beta   90.00
_cell.angle_gamma   90.00
#
_symmetry.space_group_name_H-M   'P 1'
#
loop_
_entity.id
_entity.type
_entity.pdbx_description
1 polymer ?
#
loop_
_entity_poly.entity_id
_entity_poly.type
_entity_poly.pdbx_seq_one_letter_code
_entity_poly.pdbx_strand_id
1 'polypeptide(L)'
;MGPDPVAVWRDDVEPGLKEESGDYRRIGDIRATTYQGREAADMEWLADVNGTRLRTFGRGFLIGEGRSFSLRWATPAQDWNDAANQEALDTFLSTFRQASD
;
A
#
# COMPACT_ATOMS: atom_id res chain seq x y z
N MET A 1 13.53 -14.85 -11.61
CA MET A 1 12.54 -13.76 -11.64
C MET A 1 12.05 -13.55 -10.22
N GLY A 2 12.05 -12.31 -9.73
CA GLY A 2 11.44 -12.01 -8.44
C GLY A 2 9.93 -12.27 -8.49
N PRO A 3 9.26 -12.43 -7.34
CA PRO A 3 7.81 -12.62 -7.32
C PRO A 3 7.10 -11.37 -7.87
N ASP A 4 6.09 -11.55 -8.73
CA ASP A 4 5.25 -10.47 -9.25
C ASP A 4 4.65 -9.65 -8.08
N PRO A 5 4.88 -8.33 -7.98
CA PRO A 5 4.35 -7.51 -6.88
C PRO A 5 2.82 -7.58 -6.75
N VAL A 6 2.10 -7.79 -7.86
CA VAL A 6 0.64 -7.98 -7.83
C VAL A 6 0.28 -9.29 -7.14
N ALA A 7 1.00 -10.37 -7.48
CA ALA A 7 0.82 -11.67 -6.85
C ALA A 7 1.14 -11.62 -5.35
N VAL A 8 2.23 -10.95 -4.95
CA VAL A 8 2.58 -10.77 -3.53
C VAL A 8 1.44 -10.09 -2.75
N TRP A 9 0.87 -9.01 -3.28
CA TRP A 9 -0.28 -8.38 -2.63
C TRP A 9 -1.47 -9.32 -2.51
N ARG A 10 -1.83 -10.00 -3.61
CA ARG A 10 -3.03 -10.85 -3.68
C ARG A 10 -2.92 -12.10 -2.81
N ASP A 11 -1.76 -12.75 -2.84
CA ASP A 11 -1.58 -14.10 -2.33
C ASP A 11 -0.97 -14.11 -0.93
N ASP A 12 -0.13 -13.11 -0.61
CA ASP A 12 0.61 -13.08 0.67
C ASP A 12 0.13 -11.99 1.63
N VAL A 13 -0.32 -10.83 1.14
CA VAL A 13 -0.65 -9.67 1.99
C VAL A 13 -2.15 -9.49 2.24
N GLU A 14 -2.96 -9.49 1.18
CA GLU A 14 -4.41 -9.26 1.26
C GLU A 14 -5.14 -10.30 2.14
N PRO A 15 -4.77 -11.61 2.14
CA PRO A 15 -5.41 -12.58 3.02
C PRO A 15 -5.27 -12.22 4.50
N GLY A 16 -4.08 -11.85 4.96
CA GLY A 16 -3.87 -11.41 6.35
C GLY A 16 -4.65 -10.13 6.67
N LEU A 17 -4.72 -9.18 5.74
CA LEU A 17 -5.55 -7.98 5.94
C LEU A 17 -7.04 -8.31 6.10
N LYS A 18 -7.56 -9.30 5.37
CA LYS A 18 -8.96 -9.75 5.48
C LYS A 18 -9.25 -10.43 6.82
N GLU A 19 -8.27 -11.13 7.37
CA GLU A 19 -8.40 -11.83 8.66
C GLU A 19 -8.27 -10.89 9.85
N GLU A 20 -7.34 -9.94 9.78
CA GLU A 20 -6.97 -9.07 10.92
C GLU A 20 -7.77 -7.76 10.98
N SER A 21 -8.28 -7.28 9.84
CA SER A 21 -8.94 -5.97 9.76
C SER A 21 -10.46 -6.08 9.92
N GLY A 22 -11.05 -5.22 10.74
CA GLY A 22 -12.51 -5.10 10.81
C GLY A 22 -13.10 -4.60 9.49
N ASP A 23 -14.19 -5.23 9.03
CA ASP A 23 -14.95 -4.84 7.81
C ASP A 23 -14.06 -4.51 6.60
N TYR A 24 -13.04 -5.35 6.35
CA TYR A 24 -12.11 -5.15 5.24
C TYR A 24 -12.85 -5.02 3.89
N ARG A 25 -12.47 -4.02 3.10
CA ARG A 25 -12.96 -3.88 1.72
C ARG A 25 -11.89 -3.30 0.79
N ARG A 26 -11.43 -4.09 -0.17
CA ARG A 26 -10.54 -3.61 -1.25
C ARG A 26 -11.26 -2.56 -2.11
N ILE A 27 -10.53 -1.51 -2.50
CA ILE A 27 -10.98 -0.47 -3.42
C ILE A 27 -10.30 -0.71 -4.77
N GLY A 28 -11.09 -1.12 -5.76
CA GLY A 28 -10.60 -1.43 -7.10
C GLY A 28 -9.70 -2.66 -7.15
N ASP A 29 -8.86 -2.70 -8.18
CA ASP A 29 -7.91 -3.77 -8.43
C ASP A 29 -6.52 -3.45 -7.85
N ILE A 30 -5.71 -4.48 -7.63
CA ILE A 30 -4.28 -4.32 -7.38
C ILE A 30 -3.62 -3.91 -8.71
N ARG A 31 -2.96 -2.76 -8.73
CA ARG A 31 -2.42 -2.16 -9.97
C ARG A 31 -0.91 -2.35 -10.04
N ALA A 32 -0.43 -3.03 -11.07
CA ALA A 32 0.99 -3.06 -11.39
C ALA A 32 1.49 -1.64 -11.73
N THR A 33 2.69 -1.32 -11.25
CA THR A 33 3.34 -0.02 -11.47
C THR A 33 4.87 -0.17 -11.37
N THR A 34 5.58 0.94 -11.43
CA THR A 34 7.01 1.00 -11.13
C THR A 34 7.29 2.05 -10.08
N TYR A 35 8.25 1.79 -9.20
CA TYR A 35 8.66 2.73 -8.18
C TYR A 35 10.18 2.72 -8.03
N GLN A 36 10.82 3.89 -8.21
CA GLN A 36 12.28 4.04 -8.18
C GLN A 36 13.00 3.05 -9.13
N GLY A 37 12.43 2.83 -10.33
CA GLY A 37 12.99 1.92 -11.35
C GLY A 37 12.78 0.43 -11.08
N ARG A 38 11.95 0.06 -10.10
CA ARG A 38 11.67 -1.33 -9.72
C ARG A 38 10.20 -1.69 -9.94
N GLU A 39 9.94 -2.97 -10.17
CA GLU A 39 8.57 -3.50 -10.23
C GLU A 39 7.86 -3.26 -8.89
N ALA A 40 6.64 -2.76 -8.98
CA ALA A 40 5.81 -2.40 -7.85
C ALA A 40 4.34 -2.71 -8.12
N ALA A 41 3.54 -2.70 -7.06
CA ALA A 41 2.09 -2.75 -7.16
C ALA A 41 1.43 -1.93 -6.05
N ASP A 42 0.33 -1.28 -6.42
CA ASP A 42 -0.49 -0.47 -5.54
C ASP A 42 -1.80 -1.19 -5.23
N MET A 43 -2.23 -1.11 -3.97
CA MET A 43 -3.54 -1.57 -3.53
C MET A 43 -4.14 -0.55 -2.57
N GLU A 44 -5.44 -0.31 -2.69
CA GLU A 44 -6.18 0.49 -1.73
C GLU A 44 -7.27 -0.35 -1.06
N TRP A 45 -7.54 -0.08 0.21
CA TRP A 45 -8.60 -0.74 0.95
C TRP A 45 -9.17 0.13 2.05
N LEU A 46 -10.35 -0.26 2.53
CA LEU A 46 -10.98 0.22 3.74
C LEU A 46 -10.88 -0.83 4.84
N ALA A 47 -10.78 -0.37 6.08
CA ALA A 47 -10.84 -1.21 7.28
C ALA A 47 -11.33 -0.37 8.46
N ASP A 48 -12.03 -1.01 9.39
CA ASP A 48 -12.34 -0.45 10.69
C ASP A 48 -11.27 -0.84 11.71
N VAL A 49 -10.69 0.19 12.33
CA VAL A 49 -9.68 0.04 13.37
C VAL A 49 -10.12 0.87 14.58
N ASN A 50 -10.39 0.21 15.70
CA ASN A 50 -10.84 0.84 16.95
C ASN A 50 -12.04 1.81 16.76
N GLY A 51 -13.01 1.42 15.94
CA GLY A 51 -14.21 2.22 15.66
C GLY A 51 -14.01 3.37 14.66
N THR A 52 -12.82 3.50 14.06
CA THR A 52 -12.57 4.47 12.99
C THR A 52 -12.46 3.76 11.65
N ARG A 53 -13.27 4.20 10.68
CA ARG A 53 -13.15 3.74 9.29
C ARG A 53 -11.95 4.40 8.64
N LEU A 54 -10.93 3.60 8.32
CA LEU A 54 -9.72 4.06 7.64
C LEU A 54 -9.77 3.70 6.16
N ARG A 55 -9.21 4.57 5.31
CA ARG A 55 -8.77 4.23 3.95
C ARG A 55 -7.25 4.16 3.95
N THR A 56 -6.70 3.11 3.35
CA THR A 56 -5.26 2.89 3.27
C THR A 56 -4.84 2.72 1.82
N PHE A 57 -3.78 3.42 1.44
CA PHE A 57 -2.99 3.12 0.26
C PHE A 57 -1.77 2.30 0.67
N GLY A 58 -1.53 1.22 -0.07
CA GLY A 58 -0.35 0.39 0.04
C GLY A 58 0.43 0.36 -1.27
N ARG A 59 1.74 0.57 -1.22
CA ARG A 59 2.66 0.34 -2.34
C ARG A 59 3.70 -0.69 -1.95
N GLY A 60 3.66 -1.83 -2.64
CA GLY A 60 4.66 -2.89 -2.52
C GLY A 60 5.68 -2.78 -3.66
N PHE A 61 6.98 -2.89 -3.39
CA PHE A 61 8.00 -2.93 -4.45
C PHE A 61 9.20 -3.80 -4.09
N LEU A 62 9.80 -4.43 -5.10
CA LEU A 62 10.88 -5.41 -4.92
C LEU A 62 12.24 -4.72 -4.86
N ILE A 63 13.03 -5.04 -3.84
CA ILE A 63 14.39 -4.50 -3.70
C ILE A 63 15.50 -5.48 -4.12
N GLY A 64 15.13 -6.72 -4.43
CA GLY A 64 16.04 -7.79 -4.86
C GLY A 64 16.19 -8.89 -3.80
N GLU A 65 16.72 -10.05 -4.19
CA GLU A 65 17.01 -11.16 -3.26
C GLU A 65 15.80 -11.64 -2.43
N GLY A 66 14.60 -11.59 -3.02
CA GLY A 66 13.37 -11.96 -2.32
C GLY A 66 12.92 -10.96 -1.24
N ARG A 67 13.56 -9.79 -1.15
CA ARG A 67 13.18 -8.71 -0.25
C ARG A 67 12.26 -7.70 -0.95
N SER A 68 11.35 -7.11 -0.18
CA SER A 68 10.41 -6.09 -0.63
C SER A 68 10.13 -5.08 0.47
N PHE A 69 9.74 -3.87 0.10
CA PHE A 69 9.08 -2.93 1.01
C PHE A 69 7.57 -2.93 0.77
N SER A 70 6.81 -2.65 1.83
CA SER A 70 5.39 -2.32 1.79
C SER A 70 5.20 -0.95 2.44
N LEU A 71 5.12 0.11 1.62
CA LEU A 71 4.77 1.44 2.08
C LEU A 71 3.27 1.52 2.34
N ARG A 72 2.85 2.14 3.45
CA ARG A 72 1.43 2.29 3.81
C ARG A 72 1.14 3.73 4.26
N TRP A 73 0.07 4.29 3.74
CA TRP A 73 -0.48 5.58 4.16
C TRP A 73 -1.96 5.40 4.48
N ALA A 74 -2.35 5.69 5.73
CA ALA A 74 -3.71 5.50 6.20
C ALA A 74 -4.27 6.82 6.77
N THR A 75 -5.51 7.13 6.43
CA THR A 75 -6.26 8.28 6.96
C THR A 75 -7.65 7.81 7.35
N PRO A 76 -8.40 8.56 8.17
CA PRO A 76 -9.84 8.40 8.21
C PRO A 76 -10.40 8.47 6.78
N ALA A 77 -11.32 7.56 6.46
CA ALA A 77 -11.81 7.40 5.09
C ALA A 77 -12.53 8.66 4.57
N GLN A 78 -13.17 9.40 5.47
CA GLN A 78 -13.86 10.66 5.17
C GLN A 78 -12.89 11.80 4.77
N ASP A 79 -11.66 11.78 5.31
CA ASP A 79 -10.65 12.82 5.09
C ASP A 79 -9.73 12.47 3.91
N TRP A 80 -9.90 11.30 3.29
CA TRP A 80 -8.97 10.78 2.27
C TRP A 80 -8.69 11.79 1.14
N ASN A 81 -9.73 12.47 0.65
CA ASN A 81 -9.61 13.41 -0.47
C ASN A 81 -9.24 14.84 -0.04
N ASP A 82 -8.99 15.07 1.24
CA ASP A 82 -8.53 16.37 1.71
C ASP A 82 -7.20 16.72 1.07
N ALA A 83 -7.04 17.98 0.67
CA ALA A 83 -5.84 18.45 -0.02
C ALA A 83 -4.56 18.11 0.77
N ALA A 84 -4.59 18.28 2.09
CA ALA A 84 -3.47 17.96 2.96
C ALA A 84 -3.10 16.47 2.95
N ASN A 85 -4.09 15.57 2.90
CA ASN A 85 -3.84 14.12 2.87
C ASN A 85 -3.31 13.66 1.51
N GLN A 86 -3.81 14.25 0.42
CA GLN A 86 -3.31 13.98 -0.93
C GLN A 86 -1.88 14.50 -1.11
N GLU A 87 -1.58 15.72 -0.64
CA GLU A 87 -0.23 16.30 -0.68
C GLU A 87 0.76 15.51 0.20
N ALA A 88 0.33 15.07 1.38
CA ALA A 88 1.16 14.25 2.26
C ALA A 88 1.50 12.89 1.62
N LEU A 89 0.54 12.23 0.97
CA LEU A 89 0.78 10.97 0.26
C LEU A 89 1.77 11.16 -0.91
N ASP A 90 1.59 12.20 -1.72
CA ASP A 90 2.50 12.49 -2.84
C ASP A 90 3.92 12.81 -2.34
N THR A 91 4.03 13.63 -1.28
CA THR A 91 5.31 13.96 -0.64
C THR A 91 5.97 12.71 -0.08
N PHE A 92 5.23 11.85 0.62
CA PHE A 92 5.74 10.59 1.14
C PHE A 92 6.31 9.70 0.03
N LEU A 93 5.57 9.54 -1.08
CA LEU A 93 6.01 8.72 -2.20
C LEU A 93 7.17 9.34 -3.00
N SER A 94 7.26 10.66 -3.09
CA SER A 94 8.35 11.32 -3.84
C SER A 94 9.65 11.40 -3.04
N THR A 95 9.56 11.47 -1.71
CA THR A 95 10.73 11.71 -0.84
C THR A 95 11.28 10.46 -0.18
N PHE A 96 10.52 9.36 -0.13
CA PHE A 96 11.02 8.11 0.44
C PHE A 96 12.31 7.65 -0.27
N ARG A 97 13.33 7.36 0.53
CA ARG A 97 14.61 6.80 0.08
C ARG A 97 14.92 5.57 0.92
N GLN A 98 15.37 4.51 0.25
CA GLN A 98 15.94 3.36 0.94
C GLN A 98 17.24 3.81 1.61
N ALA A 99 17.56 3.24 2.77
CA ALA A 99 18.89 3.43 3.34
C ALA A 99 19.93 2.92 2.34
N SER A 100 20.97 3.72 2.09
CA SER A 100 22.13 3.24 1.35
C SER A 100 22.88 2.24 2.21
N ASP A 101 23.32 1.13 1.62
CA ASP A 101 24.33 0.24 2.22
C ASP A 101 25.68 0.96 2.39
#